data_AF-A0A953KN24-F1
#
_entry.id   AF-A0A953KN24-F1
#
_cell.length_a   1.000
_cell.length_b   1.000
_cell.length_c   1.000
_cell.angle_alpha   90.00
_cell.angle_beta   90.00
_cell.angle_gamma   90.00
#
_symmetry.space_group_name_H-M   'P 1'
#
loop_
_entity.id
_entity.type
_entity.pdbx_description
1 polymer ?
#
loop_
_entity_poly.entity_id
_entity_poly.type
_entity_poly.pdbx_seq_one_letter_code
_entity_poly.pdbx_strand_id
1 'polypeptide(L)'
;MKNLLGYILQLLLLLNVTVSKAQSTNWYYDQQTRYGTFRHYSNGGAKLITTSRGGRDYAGEMAASYQELVQMKEERERQRMIEIERMRRESLQQGSSGSTSAVQKNYGPTPADLARQEQQEKDRFYKQYEELLHNANGLSNQALILSEMYKLRPNDTVALRLFGIYAKLGREEDMDRLNKSFSASFIAENHDIIWSGWGHKSYIAGTYKLVLMYLAKINEPDLNSFAQTLCSHLRLHNWNELPVLLEKYSSRFPELLSVSPKLTSAFRYLSARQIGTTEAKATAAELHQFAVTRRENRIMDFVNIVVLDAAVSLDPENSIYREERFNSNSILQLKPAMQEDYDFFSR
;
A
#
# COMPACT_ATOMS: atom_id res chain seq x y z
N MET A 1 50.68 7.45 9.13
CA MET A 1 49.59 7.11 8.19
C MET A 1 49.28 5.61 8.09
N LYS A 2 50.22 4.68 8.31
CA LYS A 2 49.95 3.22 8.20
C LYS A 2 48.95 2.66 9.22
N ASN A 3 48.86 3.24 10.43
CA ASN A 3 47.96 2.73 11.47
C ASN A 3 46.49 3.15 11.29
N LEU A 4 46.22 4.26 10.59
CA LEU A 4 44.85 4.76 10.39
C LEU A 4 44.05 3.88 9.42
N LEU A 5 44.70 3.38 8.36
CA LEU A 5 44.11 2.47 7.38
C LEU A 5 43.76 1.11 7.98
N GLY A 6 44.55 0.62 8.94
CA GLY A 6 44.27 -0.63 9.65
C GLY A 6 43.00 -0.54 10.51
N TYR A 7 42.79 0.58 11.20
CA TYR A 7 41.58 0.80 12.00
C TYR A 7 40.32 0.97 11.14
N ILE A 8 40.42 1.64 9.99
CA ILE A 8 39.28 1.78 9.06
C ILE A 8 38.88 0.42 8.48
N LEU A 9 39.86 -0.43 8.15
CA LEU A 9 39.59 -1.78 7.63
C LEU A 9 38.95 -2.69 8.68
N GLN A 10 39.39 -2.61 9.95
CA GLN A 10 38.78 -3.34 11.05
C GLN A 10 37.35 -2.87 11.34
N LEU A 11 37.09 -1.56 11.23
CA LEU A 11 35.75 -0.99 11.39
C LEU A 11 34.79 -1.45 10.27
N LEU A 12 35.28 -1.50 9.03
CA LEU A 12 34.53 -2.01 7.87
C LEU A 12 34.26 -3.52 7.97
N LEU A 13 35.19 -4.31 8.51
CA LEU A 13 34.99 -5.74 8.77
C LEU A 13 33.95 -5.98 9.88
N LEU A 14 33.99 -5.19 10.96
CA LEU A 14 32.98 -5.24 12.03
C LEU A 14 31.59 -4.84 11.54
N LEU A 15 31.49 -3.83 10.68
CA LEU A 15 30.21 -3.42 10.05
C LEU A 15 29.64 -4.48 9.10
N ASN A 16 30.47 -5.24 8.39
CA ASN A 16 29.98 -6.31 7.52
C ASN A 16 29.54 -7.55 8.30
N VAL A 17 30.21 -7.89 9.41
CA VAL A 17 29.84 -9.06 10.23
C VAL A 17 28.53 -8.83 11.01
N THR A 18 28.21 -7.60 11.38
CA THR A 18 26.91 -7.26 11.99
C THR A 18 25.77 -7.28 10.97
N VAL A 19 26.01 -6.84 9.73
CA VAL A 19 25.01 -6.91 8.64
C VAL A 19 24.69 -8.37 8.26
N SER A 20 25.69 -9.26 8.22
CA SER A 20 25.47 -10.68 7.91
C SER A 20 24.76 -11.46 9.02
N LYS A 21 24.94 -11.08 10.30
CA LYS A 21 24.18 -11.69 11.41
C LYS A 21 22.73 -11.20 11.50
N ALA A 22 22.42 -10.01 10.97
CA ALA A 22 21.04 -9.51 10.87
C ALA A 22 20.19 -10.24 9.81
N GLN A 23 20.81 -11.02 8.91
CA GLN A 23 20.09 -11.74 7.84
C GLN A 23 19.55 -13.13 8.24
N SER A 24 19.80 -13.64 9.46
CA SER A 24 19.49 -15.05 9.78
C SER A 24 18.61 -15.33 11.01
N THR A 25 17.96 -14.32 11.60
CA THR A 25 16.94 -14.56 12.62
C THR A 25 15.56 -14.38 12.00
N ASN A 26 14.79 -15.48 11.96
CA ASN A 26 13.40 -15.56 11.55
C ASN A 26 12.65 -14.24 11.72
N TRP A 27 12.34 -13.60 10.59
CA TRP A 27 11.79 -12.25 10.50
C TRP A 27 10.29 -12.20 10.82
N TYR A 28 9.89 -12.80 11.93
CA TYR A 28 8.53 -12.71 12.38
C TYR A 28 8.44 -12.66 13.90
N TYR A 29 7.41 -11.98 14.42
CA TYR A 29 7.00 -12.14 15.81
C TYR A 29 5.60 -12.76 15.86
N ASP A 30 5.40 -13.59 16.87
CA ASP A 30 4.12 -14.24 17.11
C ASP A 30 3.39 -13.44 18.20
N GLN A 31 2.21 -12.92 17.90
CA GLN A 31 1.34 -12.25 18.85
C GLN A 31 0.16 -13.16 19.19
N GLN A 32 -0.04 -13.41 20.47
CA GLN A 32 -1.20 -14.16 20.94
C GLN A 32 -2.38 -13.20 21.14
N THR A 33 -3.47 -13.46 20.43
CA THR A 33 -4.72 -12.68 20.45
C THR A 33 -5.86 -13.54 20.97
N ARG A 34 -7.01 -12.92 21.29
CA ARG A 34 -8.25 -13.67 21.60
C ARG A 34 -8.75 -14.55 20.44
N TYR A 35 -8.24 -14.33 19.23
CA TYR A 35 -8.60 -15.04 18.01
C TYR A 35 -7.59 -16.14 17.65
N GLY A 36 -6.50 -16.26 18.41
CA GLY A 36 -5.41 -17.19 18.17
C GLY A 36 -4.05 -16.50 18.03
N THR A 37 -3.01 -17.22 17.62
CA THR A 37 -1.67 -16.63 17.48
C THR A 37 -1.47 -16.12 16.05
N PHE A 38 -1.15 -14.83 15.86
CA PHE A 38 -0.77 -14.25 14.58
C PHE A 38 0.75 -14.12 14.45
N ARG A 39 1.31 -14.60 13.34
CA ARG A 39 2.70 -14.41 12.91
C ARG A 39 2.80 -13.19 12.03
N HIS A 40 3.48 -12.16 12.50
CA HIS A 40 3.71 -10.95 11.75
C HIS A 40 5.10 -10.98 11.13
N TYR A 41 5.19 -10.95 9.81
CA TYR A 41 6.43 -10.99 9.05
C TYR A 41 6.99 -9.58 8.85
N SER A 42 8.32 -9.46 8.76
CA SER A 42 9.01 -8.18 8.52
C SER A 42 8.61 -7.48 7.21
N ASN A 43 8.11 -8.24 6.23
CA ASN A 43 7.59 -7.69 4.98
C ASN A 43 6.19 -7.06 5.14
N GLY A 44 5.53 -7.22 6.29
CA GLY A 44 4.21 -6.63 6.59
C GLY A 44 3.03 -7.58 6.40
N GLY A 45 3.27 -8.83 6.01
CA GLY A 45 2.25 -9.87 6.07
C GLY A 45 1.97 -10.29 7.51
N ALA A 46 0.72 -10.62 7.83
CA ALA A 46 0.37 -11.31 9.06
C ALA A 46 -0.33 -12.63 8.72
N LYS A 47 -0.04 -13.70 9.45
CA LYS A 47 -0.66 -15.03 9.26
C LYS A 47 -1.07 -15.62 10.60
N LEU A 48 -2.34 -15.96 10.76
CA LEU A 48 -2.80 -16.75 11.91
C LEU A 48 -2.17 -18.16 11.89
N ILE A 49 -1.59 -18.60 13.00
CA ILE A 49 -0.79 -19.82 13.17
C ILE A 49 -1.50 -20.84 14.06
N THR A 50 -2.33 -20.39 15.01
CA THR A 50 -3.11 -21.26 15.90
C THR A 50 -4.51 -20.69 16.09
N THR A 51 -5.51 -21.56 16.26
CA THR A 51 -6.87 -21.17 16.69
C THR A 51 -7.11 -21.72 18.10
N SER A 52 -7.71 -20.93 18.98
CA SER A 52 -8.12 -21.41 20.31
C SER A 52 -9.34 -22.34 20.19
N ARG A 53 -9.15 -23.58 20.67
CA ARG A 53 -10.08 -24.72 20.77
C ARG A 53 -11.58 -24.43 20.52
N GLY A 54 -12.14 -25.07 19.49
CA GLY A 54 -13.56 -25.39 19.37
C GLY A 54 -14.37 -24.57 18.35
N GLY A 55 -13.82 -23.48 17.80
CA GLY A 55 -14.41 -22.74 16.68
C GLY A 55 -13.92 -23.29 15.33
N ARG A 56 -14.78 -23.24 14.30
CA ARG A 56 -14.44 -23.61 12.91
C ARG A 56 -13.11 -22.98 12.48
N ASP A 57 -12.25 -23.79 11.86
CA ASP A 57 -10.91 -23.41 11.41
C ASP A 57 -10.95 -22.52 10.16
N TYR A 58 -11.26 -21.24 10.36
CA TYR A 58 -11.38 -20.23 9.30
C TYR A 58 -10.06 -19.99 8.55
N ALA A 59 -8.92 -20.21 9.22
CA ALA A 59 -7.59 -20.07 8.61
C ALA A 59 -7.20 -21.32 7.81
N GLY A 60 -7.62 -22.52 8.24
CA GLY A 60 -7.53 -23.75 7.46
C GLY A 60 -8.37 -23.69 6.18
N GLU A 61 -9.60 -23.18 6.25
CA GLU A 61 -10.47 -22.98 5.07
C GLU A 61 -9.89 -21.92 4.11
N MET A 62 -9.32 -20.84 4.64
CA MET A 62 -8.61 -19.84 3.83
C MET A 62 -7.31 -20.39 3.24
N ALA A 63 -6.51 -21.13 4.00
CA ALA A 63 -5.26 -21.73 3.51
C ALA A 63 -5.53 -22.84 2.46
N ALA A 64 -6.59 -23.64 2.64
CA ALA A 64 -7.04 -24.61 1.66
C ALA A 64 -7.49 -23.92 0.36
N SER A 65 -8.27 -22.83 0.45
CA SER A 65 -8.66 -22.07 -0.75
C SER A 65 -7.47 -21.39 -1.44
N TYR A 66 -6.46 -20.90 -0.69
CA TYR A 66 -5.22 -20.39 -1.27
C TYR A 66 -4.37 -21.50 -1.89
N GLN A 67 -4.30 -22.70 -1.30
CA GLN A 67 -3.59 -23.84 -1.86
C GLN A 67 -4.27 -24.37 -3.13
N GLU A 68 -5.59 -24.45 -3.16
CA GLU A 68 -6.37 -24.75 -4.36
C GLU A 68 -6.16 -23.70 -5.46
N LEU A 69 -6.11 -22.41 -5.11
CA LEU A 69 -5.80 -21.33 -6.06
C LEU A 69 -4.36 -21.38 -6.60
N VAL A 70 -3.39 -21.77 -5.78
CA VAL A 70 -1.99 -21.95 -6.21
C VAL A 70 -1.87 -23.16 -7.12
N GLN A 71 -2.53 -24.28 -6.81
CA GLN A 71 -2.54 -25.47 -7.67
C GLN A 71 -3.24 -25.18 -9.01
N MET A 72 -4.39 -24.50 -9.01
CA MET A 72 -5.05 -24.07 -10.25
C MET A 72 -4.20 -23.08 -11.06
N LYS A 73 -3.40 -22.24 -10.39
CA LYS A 73 -2.47 -21.31 -11.05
C LYS A 73 -1.29 -22.03 -11.69
N GLU A 74 -0.68 -23.00 -10.98
CA GLU A 74 0.38 -23.84 -11.53
C GLU A 74 -0.11 -24.69 -12.71
N GLU A 75 -1.35 -25.19 -12.65
CA GLU A 75 -1.94 -25.98 -13.72
C GLU A 75 -2.26 -25.13 -14.97
N ARG A 76 -2.73 -23.88 -14.79
CA ARG A 76 -2.87 -22.90 -15.88
C ARG A 76 -1.53 -22.48 -16.47
N GLU A 77 -0.50 -22.31 -15.65
CA GLU A 77 0.85 -21.97 -16.12
C GLU A 77 1.48 -23.14 -16.91
N ARG A 78 1.27 -24.39 -16.48
CA ARG A 78 1.66 -25.57 -17.27
C ARG A 78 0.93 -25.65 -18.61
N GLN A 79 -0.37 -25.39 -18.65
CA GLN A 79 -1.13 -25.36 -19.91
C GLN A 79 -0.63 -24.26 -20.86
N ARG A 80 -0.30 -23.07 -20.33
CA ARG A 80 0.29 -21.98 -21.14
C ARG A 80 1.66 -22.32 -21.71
N MET A 81 2.51 -23.02 -20.94
CA MET A 81 3.82 -23.46 -21.43
C MET A 81 3.70 -24.48 -22.58
N ILE A 82 2.77 -25.42 -22.46
CA ILE A 82 2.47 -26.41 -23.52
C ILE A 82 1.97 -25.71 -24.79
N GLU A 83 1.13 -24.69 -24.65
CA GLU A 83 0.57 -23.93 -25.78
C GLU A 83 1.63 -23.03 -26.47
N ILE A 84 2.54 -22.42 -25.69
CA ILE A 84 3.69 -21.67 -26.22
C ILE A 84 4.65 -22.59 -26.97
N GLU A 85 4.95 -23.78 -26.45
CA GLU A 85 5.78 -24.77 -27.15
C GLU A 85 5.13 -25.27 -28.44
N ARG A 86 3.80 -25.43 -28.45
CA ARG A 86 3.04 -25.78 -29.65
C ARG A 86 3.10 -24.68 -30.72
N MET A 87 2.88 -23.42 -30.35
CA MET A 87 2.99 -22.29 -31.28
C MET A 87 4.41 -22.10 -31.81
N ARG A 88 5.44 -22.39 -30.99
CA ARG A 88 6.85 -22.36 -31.41
C ARG A 88 7.20 -23.46 -32.41
N ARG A 89 6.55 -24.64 -32.33
CA ARG A 89 6.71 -25.71 -33.33
C ARG A 89 5.97 -25.41 -34.63
N GLU A 90 4.79 -24.80 -34.54
CA GLU A 90 4.00 -24.38 -35.71
C GLU A 90 4.70 -23.24 -36.49
N SER A 91 5.40 -22.31 -35.81
CA SER A 91 6.16 -21.23 -36.47
C SER A 91 7.47 -21.69 -37.11
N LEU A 92 8.08 -22.78 -36.63
CA LEU A 92 9.27 -23.40 -37.23
C LEU A 92 8.94 -24.24 -38.48
N GLN A 93 7.68 -24.66 -38.69
CA GLN A 93 7.26 -25.47 -39.84
C GLN A 93 6.78 -24.65 -41.06
N GLN A 94 6.52 -23.34 -40.92
CA GLN A 94 6.04 -22.47 -42.02
C GLN A 94 7.15 -21.72 -42.79
N GLY A 95 8.41 -22.13 -42.64
CA GLY A 95 9.56 -21.47 -43.27
C GLY A 95 10.15 -22.24 -44.47
N SER A 96 9.35 -22.72 -45.42
CA SER A 96 9.88 -23.28 -46.67
C SER A 96 8.85 -23.37 -47.79
N SER A 97 8.75 -22.31 -48.61
CA SER A 97 8.38 -22.45 -50.03
C SER A 97 8.70 -21.14 -50.76
N GLY A 98 9.70 -21.21 -51.65
CA GLY A 98 10.12 -20.09 -52.48
C GLY A 98 9.27 -19.92 -53.74
N SER A 99 9.23 -18.70 -54.24
CA SER A 99 8.93 -18.44 -55.65
C SER A 99 9.79 -17.28 -56.16
N THR A 100 10.32 -17.49 -57.35
CA THR A 100 11.25 -16.64 -58.10
C THR A 100 10.55 -15.45 -58.73
N SER A 101 11.10 -14.25 -58.54
CA SER A 101 10.82 -13.10 -59.40
C SER A 101 11.96 -12.08 -59.39
N ALA A 102 12.21 -11.55 -60.59
CA ALA A 102 13.17 -10.56 -61.06
C ALA A 102 13.92 -9.70 -60.02
N VAL A 103 15.21 -9.51 -60.28
CA VAL A 103 16.14 -8.62 -59.55
C VAL A 103 15.63 -7.18 -59.58
N GLN A 104 14.82 -6.82 -58.59
CA GLN A 104 14.58 -5.44 -58.19
C GLN A 104 15.73 -5.02 -57.28
N LYS A 105 16.32 -3.85 -57.54
CA LYS A 105 17.31 -3.24 -56.65
C LYS A 105 16.63 -2.97 -55.30
N ASN A 106 16.84 -3.86 -54.34
CA ASN A 106 16.45 -3.67 -52.94
C ASN A 106 17.27 -2.52 -52.37
N TYR A 107 16.74 -1.30 -52.45
CA TYR A 107 17.09 -0.30 -51.46
C TYR A 107 16.56 -0.82 -50.13
N GLY A 108 17.44 -0.99 -49.13
CA GLY A 108 17.05 -1.41 -47.78
C GLY A 108 15.96 -0.49 -47.20
N PRO A 109 15.33 -0.88 -46.08
CA PRO A 109 14.25 -0.10 -45.48
C PRO A 109 14.69 1.35 -45.30
N THR A 110 13.87 2.28 -45.78
CA THR A 110 14.18 3.70 -45.64
C THR A 110 14.12 4.08 -44.16
N PRO A 111 14.76 5.18 -43.72
CA PRO A 111 14.60 5.68 -42.36
C PRO A 111 13.13 5.85 -41.93
N ALA A 112 12.23 6.17 -42.88
CA ALA A 112 10.79 6.27 -42.64
C ALA A 112 10.08 4.91 -42.52
N ASP A 113 10.61 3.85 -43.14
CA ASP A 113 10.12 2.48 -42.97
C ASP A 113 10.57 1.91 -41.63
N LEU A 114 11.83 2.16 -41.23
CA LEU A 114 12.37 1.79 -39.92
C LEU A 114 11.60 2.49 -38.79
N ALA A 115 11.36 3.80 -38.90
CA ALA A 115 10.57 4.54 -37.92
C ALA A 115 9.13 4.02 -37.79
N ARG A 116 8.51 3.60 -38.92
CA ARG A 116 7.17 2.99 -38.89
C ARG A 116 7.18 1.61 -38.25
N GLN A 117 8.19 0.78 -38.51
CA GLN A 117 8.35 -0.52 -37.88
C GLN A 117 8.56 -0.38 -36.36
N GLU A 118 9.46 0.52 -35.93
CA GLU A 118 9.67 0.84 -34.51
C GLU A 118 8.38 1.31 -33.83
N GLN A 119 7.58 2.15 -34.49
CA GLN A 119 6.30 2.60 -33.94
C GLN A 119 5.30 1.46 -33.79
N GLN A 120 5.19 0.59 -34.79
CA GLN A 120 4.30 -0.59 -34.74
C GLN A 120 4.72 -1.59 -33.65
N GLU A 121 6.02 -1.77 -33.45
CA GLU A 121 6.54 -2.60 -32.35
C GLU A 121 6.22 -1.98 -30.99
N LYS A 122 6.45 -0.67 -30.81
CA LYS A 122 6.08 0.06 -29.58
C LYS A 122 4.59 -0.07 -29.27
N ASP A 123 3.72 0.09 -30.28
CA ASP A 123 2.27 -0.02 -30.11
C ASP A 123 1.86 -1.45 -29.72
N ARG A 124 2.53 -2.47 -30.27
CA ARG A 124 2.30 -3.88 -29.92
C ARG A 124 2.69 -4.15 -28.46
N PHE A 125 3.87 -3.72 -28.03
CA PHE A 125 4.30 -3.87 -26.64
C PHE A 125 3.41 -3.10 -25.68
N TYR A 126 2.98 -1.89 -26.05
CA TYR A 126 2.10 -1.08 -25.21
C TYR A 126 0.76 -1.80 -24.94
N LYS A 127 0.13 -2.39 -25.97
CA LYS A 127 -1.09 -3.19 -25.81
C LYS A 127 -0.88 -4.41 -24.91
N GLN A 128 0.25 -5.10 -25.05
CA GLN A 128 0.59 -6.24 -24.17
C GLN A 128 0.70 -5.78 -22.72
N TYR A 129 1.32 -4.62 -22.46
CA TYR A 129 1.41 -4.09 -21.10
C TYR A 129 0.06 -3.64 -20.54
N GLU A 130 -0.86 -3.14 -21.36
CA GLU A 130 -2.25 -2.86 -20.92
C GLU A 130 -2.95 -4.14 -20.46
N GLU A 131 -2.82 -5.24 -21.20
CA GLU A 131 -3.37 -6.55 -20.81
C GLU A 131 -2.71 -7.09 -19.53
N LEU A 132 -1.40 -6.94 -19.39
CA LEU A 132 -0.68 -7.33 -18.18
C LEU A 132 -1.11 -6.50 -16.98
N LEU A 133 -1.29 -5.17 -17.17
CA LEU A 133 -1.73 -4.27 -16.12
C LEU A 133 -3.13 -4.63 -15.63
N HIS A 134 -4.04 -4.96 -16.54
CA HIS A 134 -5.39 -5.42 -16.20
C HIS A 134 -5.37 -6.69 -15.32
N ASN A 135 -4.40 -7.56 -15.54
CA ASN A 135 -4.26 -8.84 -14.83
C ASN A 135 -3.25 -8.78 -13.67
N ALA A 136 -2.71 -7.60 -13.36
CA ALA A 136 -1.63 -7.44 -12.41
C ALA A 136 -2.13 -7.60 -10.96
N ASN A 137 -1.67 -8.67 -10.32
CA ASN A 137 -1.91 -8.91 -8.90
C ASN A 137 -0.88 -8.15 -8.06
N GLY A 138 -1.29 -7.04 -7.44
CA GLY A 138 -0.51 -6.29 -6.46
C GLY A 138 0.24 -5.07 -7.00
N LEU A 139 0.51 -4.13 -6.09
CA LEU A 139 1.06 -2.81 -6.41
C LEU A 139 2.47 -2.86 -7.02
N SER A 140 3.34 -3.77 -6.57
CA SER A 140 4.70 -3.89 -7.12
C SER A 140 4.71 -4.32 -8.59
N ASN A 141 3.82 -5.22 -8.98
CA ASN A 141 3.68 -5.66 -10.37
C ASN A 141 3.11 -4.55 -11.24
N GLN A 142 2.08 -3.84 -10.74
CA GLN A 142 1.53 -2.67 -11.42
C GLN A 142 2.59 -1.58 -11.62
N ALA A 143 3.44 -1.32 -10.61
CA ALA A 143 4.55 -0.37 -10.71
C ALA A 143 5.57 -0.75 -11.79
N LEU A 144 5.98 -2.02 -11.85
CA LEU A 144 6.91 -2.50 -12.88
C LEU A 144 6.31 -2.33 -14.28
N ILE A 145 5.07 -2.78 -14.49
CA ILE A 145 4.38 -2.69 -15.79
C ILE A 145 4.23 -1.23 -16.23
N LEU A 146 3.73 -0.36 -15.33
CA LEU A 146 3.55 1.07 -15.65
C LEU A 146 4.88 1.79 -15.87
N SER A 147 5.96 1.38 -15.19
CA SER A 147 7.29 1.91 -15.45
C SER A 147 7.79 1.55 -16.85
N GLU A 148 7.57 0.32 -17.31
CA GLU A 148 7.92 -0.09 -18.67
C GLU A 148 7.05 0.61 -19.72
N MET A 149 5.75 0.76 -19.47
CA MET A 149 4.85 1.57 -20.32
C MET A 149 5.34 3.01 -20.45
N TYR A 150 5.73 3.63 -19.33
CA TYR A 150 6.21 5.01 -19.31
C TYR A 150 7.55 5.17 -20.05
N LYS A 151 8.47 4.19 -19.93
CA LYS A 151 9.73 4.19 -20.68
C LYS A 151 9.50 4.06 -22.19
N LEU A 152 8.56 3.20 -22.59
CA LEU A 152 8.22 3.01 -24.00
C LEU A 152 7.58 4.26 -24.61
N ARG A 153 6.64 4.86 -23.87
CA ARG A 153 5.89 6.04 -24.28
C ARG A 153 5.59 6.92 -23.07
N PRO A 154 6.39 7.96 -22.82
CA PRO A 154 6.11 8.92 -21.77
C PRO A 154 4.73 9.55 -21.96
N ASN A 155 3.90 9.46 -20.94
CA ASN A 155 2.55 10.00 -20.92
C ASN A 155 2.18 10.36 -19.47
N ASP A 156 1.62 11.56 -19.29
CA ASP A 156 1.28 12.10 -17.97
C ASP A 156 0.25 11.23 -17.24
N THR A 157 -0.70 10.62 -17.95
CA THR A 157 -1.69 9.70 -17.33
C THR A 157 -1.03 8.47 -16.72
N VAL A 158 -0.04 7.88 -17.41
CA VAL A 158 0.71 6.72 -16.92
C VAL A 158 1.60 7.15 -15.74
N ALA A 159 2.25 8.29 -15.86
CA ALA A 159 3.10 8.84 -14.83
C ALA A 159 2.33 9.18 -13.54
N LEU A 160 1.11 9.74 -13.64
CA LEU A 160 0.26 10.02 -12.48
C LEU A 160 -0.23 8.74 -11.80
N ARG A 161 -0.59 7.70 -12.57
CA ARG A 161 -0.92 6.38 -12.01
C ARG A 161 0.29 5.76 -11.30
N LEU A 162 1.46 5.85 -11.91
CA LEU A 162 2.71 5.35 -11.33
C LEU A 162 3.08 6.11 -10.05
N PHE A 163 2.88 7.43 -10.03
CA PHE A 163 3.04 8.27 -8.84
C PHE A 163 2.15 7.81 -7.69
N GLY A 164 0.87 7.54 -7.95
CA GLY A 164 -0.05 7.03 -6.93
C GLY A 164 0.34 5.65 -6.39
N ILE A 165 0.86 4.76 -7.24
CA ILE A 165 1.37 3.45 -6.79
C ILE A 165 2.63 3.60 -5.96
N TYR A 166 3.56 4.47 -6.36
CA TYR A 166 4.75 4.76 -5.58
C TYR A 166 4.43 5.38 -4.23
N ALA A 167 3.39 6.20 -4.13
CA ALA A 167 2.88 6.69 -2.85
C ALA A 167 2.45 5.54 -1.93
N LYS A 168 1.65 4.60 -2.44
CA LYS A 168 1.21 3.40 -1.68
C LYS A 168 2.36 2.47 -1.29
N LEU A 169 3.42 2.41 -2.11
CA LEU A 169 4.61 1.60 -1.85
C LEU A 169 5.65 2.33 -0.97
N GLY A 170 5.44 3.61 -0.64
CA GLY A 170 6.41 4.41 0.10
C GLY A 170 7.69 4.77 -0.68
N ARG A 171 7.66 4.73 -2.01
CA ARG A 171 8.82 4.97 -2.89
C ARG A 171 9.03 6.47 -3.17
N GLU A 172 9.52 7.18 -2.15
CA GLU A 172 9.69 8.65 -2.17
C GLU A 172 10.52 9.18 -3.34
N GLU A 173 11.72 8.61 -3.55
CA GLU A 173 12.65 9.08 -4.57
C GLU A 173 12.06 8.93 -5.97
N ASP A 174 11.27 7.88 -6.20
CA ASP A 174 10.58 7.68 -7.46
C ASP A 174 9.43 8.67 -7.67
N MET A 175 8.69 8.99 -6.60
CA MET A 175 7.68 10.05 -6.65
C MET A 175 8.30 11.41 -6.96
N ASP A 176 9.42 11.75 -6.33
CA ASP A 176 10.12 13.02 -6.56
C ASP A 176 10.61 13.13 -8.01
N ARG A 177 11.18 12.05 -8.56
CA ARG A 177 11.58 11.98 -9.97
C ARG A 177 10.41 12.19 -10.93
N LEU A 178 9.27 11.54 -10.68
CA LEU A 178 8.07 11.73 -11.50
C LEU A 178 7.51 13.15 -11.37
N ASN A 179 7.44 13.68 -10.14
CA ASN A 179 6.90 15.01 -9.90
C ASN A 179 7.73 16.10 -10.60
N LYS A 180 9.06 15.95 -10.64
CA LYS A 180 9.96 16.84 -11.40
C LYS A 180 9.80 16.76 -12.92
N SER A 181 9.23 15.66 -13.42
CA SER A 181 8.95 15.48 -14.85
C SER A 181 7.63 16.11 -15.29
N PHE A 182 6.72 16.40 -14.35
CA PHE A 182 5.43 17.00 -14.67
C PHE A 182 5.57 18.47 -15.08
N SER A 183 4.78 18.86 -16.08
CA SER A 183 4.64 20.27 -16.44
C SER A 183 3.85 21.03 -15.36
N ALA A 184 4.06 22.34 -15.26
CA ALA A 184 3.35 23.18 -14.29
C ALA A 184 1.83 23.16 -14.48
N SER A 185 1.35 23.11 -15.74
CA SER A 185 -0.09 22.99 -16.05
C SER A 185 -0.65 21.66 -15.59
N PHE A 186 0.07 20.56 -15.83
CA PHE A 186 -0.36 19.23 -15.37
C PHE A 186 -0.45 19.14 -13.85
N ILE A 187 0.51 19.74 -13.13
CA ILE A 187 0.48 19.82 -11.67
C ILE A 187 -0.74 20.62 -11.20
N ALA A 188 -1.05 21.74 -11.84
CA ALA A 188 -2.21 22.57 -11.48
C ALA A 188 -3.54 21.82 -11.68
N GLU A 189 -3.67 21.08 -12.79
CA GLU A 189 -4.87 20.27 -13.10
C GLU A 189 -5.04 19.08 -12.15
N ASN A 190 -3.94 18.50 -11.66
CA ASN A 190 -3.93 17.30 -10.82
C ASN A 190 -3.50 17.59 -9.37
N HIS A 191 -3.65 18.85 -8.96
CA HIS A 191 -3.11 19.39 -7.71
C HIS A 191 -3.47 18.54 -6.48
N ASP A 192 -4.76 18.24 -6.31
CA ASP A 192 -5.27 17.54 -5.14
C ASP A 192 -4.81 16.07 -5.13
N ILE A 193 -4.71 15.43 -6.31
CA ILE A 193 -4.20 14.05 -6.46
C ILE A 193 -2.73 13.98 -6.06
N ILE A 194 -1.91 14.93 -6.53
CA ILE A 194 -0.48 14.96 -6.25
C ILE A 194 -0.24 15.16 -4.75
N TRP A 195 -0.91 16.13 -4.13
CA TRP A 195 -0.78 16.37 -2.68
C TRP A 195 -1.36 15.25 -1.83
N SER A 196 -2.44 14.61 -2.26
CA SER A 196 -2.97 13.39 -1.62
C SER A 196 -1.93 12.27 -1.65
N GLY A 197 -1.24 12.06 -2.77
CA GLY A 197 -0.16 11.08 -2.87
C GLY A 197 0.99 11.35 -1.89
N TRP A 198 1.47 12.61 -1.81
CA TRP A 198 2.50 12.99 -0.84
C TRP A 198 2.07 12.83 0.61
N GLY A 199 0.81 13.18 0.91
CA GLY A 199 0.22 12.99 2.24
C GLY A 199 0.10 11.51 2.59
N HIS A 200 -0.42 10.68 1.69
CA HIS A 200 -0.58 9.24 1.90
C HIS A 200 0.76 8.53 2.11
N LYS A 201 1.76 8.83 1.29
CA LYS A 201 3.12 8.32 1.47
C LYS A 201 3.65 8.67 2.87
N SER A 202 3.48 9.93 3.28
CA SER A 202 3.94 10.41 4.59
C SER A 202 3.20 9.69 5.73
N TYR A 203 1.92 9.39 5.52
CA TYR A 203 1.11 8.66 6.48
C TYR A 203 1.61 7.23 6.67
N ILE A 204 1.89 6.52 5.57
CA ILE A 204 2.49 5.17 5.61
C ILE A 204 3.85 5.19 6.31
N ALA A 205 4.64 6.25 6.11
CA ALA A 205 5.94 6.43 6.76
C ALA A 205 5.84 6.84 8.25
N GLY A 206 4.64 7.11 8.77
CA GLY A 206 4.43 7.57 10.15
C GLY A 206 4.85 9.02 10.40
N THR A 207 5.10 9.81 9.35
CA THR A 207 5.53 11.21 9.46
C THR A 207 4.33 12.16 9.52
N TYR A 208 3.49 12.02 10.56
CA TYR A 208 2.18 12.69 10.65
C TYR A 208 2.20 14.22 10.52
N LYS A 209 3.29 14.90 10.93
CA LYS A 209 3.43 16.35 10.71
C LYS A 209 3.50 16.71 9.22
N LEU A 210 4.21 15.90 8.43
CA LEU A 210 4.28 16.07 6.98
C LEU A 210 2.94 15.74 6.32
N VAL A 211 2.19 14.76 6.84
CA VAL A 211 0.82 14.48 6.39
C VAL A 211 -0.03 15.74 6.48
N LEU A 212 -0.07 16.38 7.66
CA LEU A 212 -0.85 17.61 7.84
C LEU A 212 -0.37 18.74 6.91
N MET A 213 0.94 18.88 6.73
CA MET A 213 1.51 19.88 5.82
C MET A 213 1.09 19.66 4.35
N TYR A 214 1.09 18.41 3.87
CA TYR A 214 0.73 18.10 2.49
C TYR A 214 -0.78 18.13 2.27
N LEU A 215 -1.57 17.53 3.16
CA LEU A 215 -3.02 17.44 3.00
C LEU A 215 -3.71 18.79 3.22
N ALA A 216 -3.10 19.73 3.97
CA ALA A 216 -3.59 21.11 4.07
C ALA A 216 -3.57 21.88 2.74
N LYS A 217 -2.84 21.39 1.74
CA LYS A 217 -2.80 21.99 0.40
C LYS A 217 -3.98 21.57 -0.47
N ILE A 218 -4.67 20.48 -0.14
CA ILE A 218 -5.75 19.95 -0.96
C ILE A 218 -6.96 20.90 -0.88
N ASN A 219 -7.51 21.26 -2.04
CA ASN A 219 -8.70 22.11 -2.10
C ASN A 219 -9.95 21.31 -1.69
N GLU A 220 -10.09 20.11 -2.27
CA GLU A 220 -11.22 19.22 -2.01
C GLU A 220 -10.73 17.84 -1.55
N PRO A 221 -10.61 17.61 -0.23
CA PRO A 221 -10.14 16.33 0.27
C PRO A 221 -11.13 15.22 -0.06
N ASP A 222 -10.62 14.09 -0.54
CA ASP A 222 -11.36 12.84 -0.56
C ASP A 222 -11.46 12.22 0.86
N LEU A 223 -12.26 11.16 0.99
CA LEU A 223 -12.47 10.49 2.27
C LEU A 223 -11.16 10.00 2.92
N ASN A 224 -10.24 9.46 2.12
CA ASN A 224 -8.99 8.91 2.63
C ASN A 224 -8.06 10.00 3.14
N SER A 225 -7.95 11.09 2.39
CA SER A 225 -7.15 12.27 2.74
C SER A 225 -7.73 12.93 3.99
N PHE A 226 -9.05 13.06 4.07
CA PHE A 226 -9.72 13.57 5.27
C PHE A 226 -9.51 12.66 6.48
N ALA A 227 -9.71 11.35 6.34
CA ALA A 227 -9.50 10.39 7.43
C ALA A 227 -8.03 10.36 7.89
N GLN A 228 -7.06 10.40 6.98
CA GLN A 228 -5.63 10.51 7.32
C GLN A 228 -5.31 11.81 8.05
N THR A 229 -6.00 12.90 7.72
CA THR A 229 -5.88 14.18 8.45
C THR A 229 -6.36 14.02 9.89
N LEU A 230 -7.56 13.46 10.11
CA LEU A 230 -8.09 13.20 11.45
C LEU A 230 -7.18 12.27 12.27
N CYS A 231 -6.75 11.14 11.68
CA CYS A 231 -5.81 10.21 12.32
C CYS A 231 -4.50 10.90 12.71
N SER A 232 -3.95 11.75 11.83
CA SER A 232 -2.71 12.47 12.10
C SER A 232 -2.86 13.47 13.25
N HIS A 233 -3.99 14.18 13.33
CA HIS A 233 -4.30 15.03 14.47
C HIS A 233 -4.44 14.23 15.78
N LEU A 234 -5.12 13.08 15.74
CA LEU A 234 -5.27 12.18 16.90
C LEU A 234 -3.90 11.71 17.43
N ARG A 235 -3.04 11.20 16.53
CA ARG A 235 -1.70 10.66 16.87
C ARG A 235 -0.69 11.72 17.29
N LEU A 236 -0.88 12.97 16.86
CA LEU A 236 -0.08 14.11 17.32
C LEU A 236 -0.65 14.76 18.58
N HIS A 237 -1.77 14.26 19.12
CA HIS A 237 -2.52 14.86 20.23
C HIS A 237 -2.97 16.31 19.97
N ASN A 238 -3.15 16.68 18.70
CA ASN A 238 -3.64 17.99 18.26
C ASN A 238 -5.18 18.01 18.28
N TRP A 239 -5.77 17.75 19.45
CA TRP A 239 -7.20 17.47 19.58
C TRP A 239 -8.12 18.67 19.40
N ASN A 240 -7.61 19.90 19.58
CA ASN A 240 -8.41 21.12 19.47
C ASN A 240 -8.93 21.37 18.04
N GLU A 241 -8.23 20.86 17.03
CA GLU A 241 -8.60 21.01 15.62
C GLU A 241 -9.69 20.02 15.17
N LEU A 242 -9.81 18.88 15.86
CA LEU A 242 -10.66 17.76 15.44
C LEU A 242 -12.15 18.10 15.35
N PRO A 243 -12.78 18.81 16.32
CA PRO A 243 -14.20 19.15 16.22
C PRO A 243 -14.53 20.01 15.00
N VAL A 244 -13.70 21.03 14.74
CA VAL A 244 -13.88 21.99 13.64
C VAL A 244 -13.73 21.28 12.29
N LEU A 245 -12.71 20.43 12.16
CA LEU A 245 -12.49 19.63 10.96
C LEU A 245 -13.65 18.67 10.68
N LEU A 246 -14.13 17.97 11.72
CA LEU A 246 -15.25 17.04 11.58
C LEU A 246 -16.53 17.76 11.15
N GLU A 247 -16.88 18.87 11.80
CA GLU A 247 -18.06 19.66 11.45
C GLU A 247 -18.01 20.18 10.00
N LYS A 248 -16.84 20.64 9.55
CA LYS A 248 -16.68 21.20 8.21
C LYS A 248 -16.84 20.17 7.08
N TYR A 249 -16.40 18.93 7.30
CA TYR A 249 -16.25 17.96 6.20
C TYR A 249 -17.08 16.68 6.35
N SER A 250 -17.57 16.31 7.54
CA SER A 250 -18.21 15.01 7.75
C SER A 250 -19.46 14.80 6.89
N SER A 251 -20.24 15.86 6.65
CA SER A 251 -21.44 15.81 5.82
C SER A 251 -21.18 15.47 4.36
N ARG A 252 -19.94 15.64 3.88
CA ARG A 252 -19.52 15.29 2.51
C ARG A 252 -19.32 13.79 2.32
N PHE A 253 -19.18 13.02 3.40
CA PHE A 253 -18.81 11.61 3.35
C PHE A 253 -19.89 10.73 4.00
N PRO A 254 -20.74 10.07 3.21
CA PRO A 254 -21.80 9.18 3.71
C PRO A 254 -21.30 8.12 4.70
N GLU A 255 -20.06 7.63 4.51
CA GLU A 255 -19.42 6.62 5.34
C GLU A 255 -19.20 7.08 6.79
N LEU A 256 -19.08 8.39 7.01
CA LEU A 256 -18.88 8.99 8.33
C LEU A 256 -20.19 9.38 9.02
N LEU A 257 -21.30 9.54 8.29
CA LEU A 257 -22.55 10.08 8.85
C LEU A 257 -23.05 9.28 10.06
N SER A 258 -22.97 7.95 9.99
CA SER A 258 -23.44 7.06 11.06
C SER A 258 -22.61 7.15 12.35
N VAL A 259 -21.31 7.51 12.24
CA VAL A 259 -20.39 7.56 13.38
C VAL A 259 -20.03 9.00 13.79
N SER A 260 -20.34 9.99 12.95
CA SER A 260 -20.01 11.41 13.18
C SER A 260 -20.51 11.93 14.53
N PRO A 261 -21.72 11.63 15.01
CA PRO A 261 -22.15 12.09 16.35
C PRO A 261 -21.25 11.57 17.47
N LYS A 262 -20.78 10.32 17.35
CA LYS A 262 -19.91 9.69 18.35
C LYS A 262 -18.48 10.22 18.27
N LEU A 263 -17.97 10.45 17.05
CA LEU A 263 -16.69 11.14 16.85
C LEU A 263 -16.73 12.58 17.39
N THR A 264 -17.83 13.31 17.21
CA THR A 264 -18.00 14.66 17.77
C THR A 264 -17.89 14.63 19.30
N SER A 265 -18.60 13.70 19.96
CA SER A 265 -18.49 13.54 21.42
C SER A 265 -17.07 13.16 21.84
N ALA A 266 -16.45 12.21 21.15
CA ALA A 266 -15.08 11.79 21.42
C ALA A 266 -14.09 12.97 21.31
N PHE A 267 -14.17 13.75 20.24
CA PHE A 267 -13.27 14.89 20.02
C PHE A 267 -13.49 16.00 21.06
N ARG A 268 -14.73 16.22 21.51
CA ARG A 268 -15.01 17.13 22.63
C ARG A 268 -14.34 16.64 23.91
N TYR A 269 -14.49 15.36 24.27
CA TYR A 269 -13.84 14.79 25.46
C TYR A 269 -12.31 14.88 25.39
N LEU A 270 -11.72 14.58 24.23
CA LEU A 270 -10.29 14.71 24.01
C LEU A 270 -9.82 16.17 24.15
N SER A 271 -10.49 17.13 23.49
CA SER A 271 -10.15 18.56 23.62
C SER A 271 -10.26 19.08 25.06
N ALA A 272 -11.21 18.55 25.84
CA ALA A 272 -11.41 18.88 27.24
C ALA A 272 -10.49 18.08 28.19
N ARG A 273 -9.60 17.23 27.66
CA ARG A 273 -8.73 16.32 28.43
C ARG A 273 -9.50 15.37 29.36
N GLN A 274 -10.74 15.04 29.05
CA GLN A 274 -11.59 14.10 29.79
C GLN A 274 -11.31 12.66 29.34
N ILE A 275 -10.12 12.15 29.64
CA ILE A 275 -9.66 10.81 29.25
C ILE A 275 -9.92 9.83 30.39
N GLY A 276 -10.41 8.64 30.06
CA GLY A 276 -10.67 7.58 31.04
C GLY A 276 -11.88 7.81 31.97
N THR A 277 -12.62 8.91 31.79
CA THR A 277 -13.90 9.14 32.50
C THR A 277 -14.96 8.14 32.07
N THR A 278 -16.02 7.99 32.85
CA THR A 278 -17.12 7.06 32.55
C THR A 278 -17.73 7.33 31.18
N GLU A 279 -17.98 8.60 30.85
CA GLU A 279 -18.57 9.02 29.58
C GLU A 279 -17.60 8.83 28.40
N ALA A 280 -16.30 9.11 28.62
CA ALA A 280 -15.27 8.89 27.61
C ALA A 280 -15.10 7.40 27.29
N LYS A 281 -15.09 6.54 28.33
CA LYS A 281 -15.03 5.08 28.17
C LYS A 281 -16.26 4.51 27.47
N ALA A 282 -17.46 5.00 27.80
CA ALA A 282 -18.67 4.61 27.09
C ALA A 282 -18.61 4.99 25.61
N THR A 283 -18.15 6.21 25.30
CA THR A 283 -17.95 6.66 23.91
C THR A 283 -16.90 5.82 23.18
N ALA A 284 -15.79 5.49 23.83
CA ALA A 284 -14.74 4.63 23.28
C ALA A 284 -15.27 3.22 22.94
N ALA A 285 -16.08 2.64 23.82
CA ALA A 285 -16.69 1.31 23.61
C ALA A 285 -17.58 1.28 22.36
N GLU A 286 -18.37 2.33 22.14
CA GLU A 286 -19.23 2.45 20.96
C GLU A 286 -18.43 2.61 19.66
N LEU A 287 -17.37 3.43 19.68
CA LEU A 287 -16.45 3.58 18.55
C LEU A 287 -15.74 2.28 18.19
N HIS A 288 -15.29 1.54 19.20
CA HIS A 288 -14.71 0.21 19.02
C HIS A 288 -15.73 -0.77 18.42
N GLN A 289 -16.97 -0.82 18.96
CA GLN A 289 -18.01 -1.71 18.44
C GLN A 289 -18.35 -1.40 16.97
N PHE A 290 -18.38 -0.11 16.60
CA PHE A 290 -18.54 0.32 15.21
C PHE A 290 -17.41 -0.22 14.31
N ALA A 291 -16.15 -0.12 14.74
CA ALA A 291 -15.01 -0.65 14.00
C ALA A 291 -15.08 -2.18 13.81
N VAL A 292 -15.42 -2.91 14.88
CA VAL A 292 -15.59 -4.37 14.85
C VAL A 292 -16.69 -4.77 13.87
N THR A 293 -17.84 -4.07 13.91
CA THR A 293 -18.98 -4.34 13.03
C THR A 293 -18.61 -4.13 11.55
N ARG A 294 -17.84 -3.07 11.24
CA ARG A 294 -17.32 -2.85 9.88
C ARG A 294 -16.38 -3.97 9.45
N ARG A 295 -15.42 -4.37 10.31
CA ARG A 295 -14.50 -5.48 10.04
C ARG A 295 -15.24 -6.79 9.77
N GLU A 296 -16.25 -7.11 10.57
CA GLU A 296 -17.09 -8.31 10.40
C GLU A 296 -17.84 -8.31 9.07
N ASN A 297 -18.26 -7.13 8.61
CA ASN A 297 -18.83 -6.92 7.27
C ASN A 297 -17.78 -6.82 6.15
N ARG A 298 -16.51 -7.14 6.43
CA ARG A 298 -15.38 -7.06 5.49
C ARG A 298 -15.10 -5.65 4.95
N ILE A 299 -15.47 -4.63 5.72
CA ILE A 299 -15.20 -3.23 5.41
C ILE A 299 -14.02 -2.78 6.29
N MET A 300 -12.85 -2.63 5.66
CA MET A 300 -11.62 -2.18 6.32
C MET A 300 -10.98 -1.05 5.51
N ASP A 301 -11.05 0.16 6.04
CA ASP A 301 -10.49 1.37 5.45
C ASP A 301 -10.03 2.36 6.54
N PHE A 302 -9.66 3.59 6.14
CA PHE A 302 -9.19 4.60 7.09
C PHE A 302 -10.28 5.08 8.07
N VAL A 303 -11.57 4.84 7.81
CA VAL A 303 -12.62 5.16 8.79
C VAL A 303 -12.47 4.27 10.03
N ASN A 304 -12.17 2.98 9.85
CA ASN A 304 -11.87 2.06 10.95
C ASN A 304 -10.68 2.58 11.78
N ILE A 305 -9.66 3.14 11.14
CA ILE A 305 -8.49 3.68 11.84
C ILE A 305 -8.85 4.94 12.64
N VAL A 306 -9.64 5.87 12.08
CA VAL A 306 -10.07 7.09 12.79
C VAL A 306 -10.80 6.74 14.09
N VAL A 307 -11.77 5.82 14.02
CA VAL A 307 -12.59 5.47 15.19
C VAL A 307 -11.78 4.70 16.24
N LEU A 308 -10.82 3.87 15.82
CA LEU A 308 -9.95 3.12 16.73
C LEU A 308 -8.88 4.01 17.37
N ASP A 309 -8.29 4.94 16.62
CA ASP A 309 -7.39 5.96 17.17
C ASP A 309 -8.12 6.84 18.19
N ALA A 310 -9.37 7.21 17.93
CA ALA A 310 -10.19 7.96 18.87
C ALA A 310 -10.55 7.13 20.12
N ALA A 311 -10.95 5.86 19.96
CA ALA A 311 -11.27 4.97 21.07
C ALA A 311 -10.07 4.73 22.00
N VAL A 312 -8.89 4.43 21.43
CA VAL A 312 -7.65 4.27 22.20
C VAL A 312 -7.23 5.59 22.87
N SER A 313 -7.43 6.74 22.20
CA SER A 313 -7.11 8.05 22.82
C SER A 313 -8.01 8.37 24.03
N LEU A 314 -9.25 7.89 24.03
CA LEU A 314 -10.21 8.09 25.13
C LEU A 314 -10.01 7.11 26.29
N ASP A 315 -9.56 5.89 26.01
CA ASP A 315 -9.31 4.84 27.01
C ASP A 315 -7.99 4.10 26.71
N PRO A 316 -6.83 4.74 26.98
CA PRO A 316 -5.53 4.28 26.50
C PRO A 316 -5.02 3.00 27.19
N GLU A 317 -5.58 2.59 28.32
CA GLU A 317 -5.19 1.36 29.01
C GLU A 317 -6.01 0.14 28.55
N ASN A 318 -6.96 0.33 27.63
CA ASN A 318 -7.83 -0.73 27.17
C ASN A 318 -7.15 -1.60 26.11
N SER A 319 -6.69 -2.77 26.54
CA SER A 319 -5.99 -3.73 25.69
C SER A 319 -6.83 -4.23 24.51
N ILE A 320 -8.16 -4.32 24.64
CA ILE A 320 -9.04 -4.78 23.56
C ILE A 320 -9.06 -3.77 22.40
N TYR A 321 -9.12 -2.47 22.72
CA TYR A 321 -9.15 -1.43 21.68
C TYR A 321 -7.82 -1.34 20.94
N ARG A 322 -6.71 -1.48 21.68
CA ARG A 322 -5.36 -1.52 21.10
C ARG A 322 -5.14 -2.74 20.22
N GLU A 323 -5.63 -3.91 20.63
CA GLU A 323 -5.56 -5.14 19.84
C GLU A 323 -6.30 -4.98 18.49
N GLU A 324 -7.53 -4.43 18.51
CA GLU A 324 -8.30 -4.19 17.29
C GLU A 324 -7.65 -3.12 16.39
N ARG A 325 -7.09 -2.06 16.99
CA ARG A 325 -6.32 -1.03 16.27
C ARG A 325 -5.08 -1.61 15.60
N PHE A 326 -4.33 -2.42 16.33
CA PHE A 326 -3.15 -3.10 15.82
C PHE A 326 -3.47 -4.01 14.64
N ASN A 327 -4.52 -4.84 14.77
CA ASN A 327 -4.99 -5.72 13.70
C ASN A 327 -5.44 -4.93 12.47
N SER A 328 -6.18 -3.84 12.68
CA SER A 328 -6.64 -2.96 11.60
C SER A 328 -5.47 -2.29 10.87
N ASN A 329 -4.49 -1.78 11.61
CA ASN A 329 -3.25 -1.22 11.04
C ASN A 329 -2.46 -2.29 10.28
N SER A 330 -2.40 -3.53 10.76
CA SER A 330 -1.74 -4.63 10.06
C SER A 330 -2.41 -4.97 8.72
N ILE A 331 -3.75 -5.00 8.67
CA ILE A 331 -4.50 -5.24 7.43
C ILE A 331 -4.20 -4.14 6.39
N LEU A 332 -4.11 -2.89 6.83
CA LEU A 332 -3.79 -1.73 5.99
C LEU A 332 -2.28 -1.51 5.78
N GLN A 333 -1.43 -2.41 6.28
CA GLN A 333 0.03 -2.37 6.15
C GLN A 333 0.69 -1.11 6.74
N LEU A 334 0.11 -0.55 7.79
CA LEU A 334 0.55 0.69 8.45
C LEU A 334 1.56 0.41 9.56
N LYS A 335 2.74 -0.14 9.23
CA LYS A 335 3.73 -0.59 10.24
C LYS A 335 4.10 0.47 11.28
N PRO A 336 4.41 1.74 10.92
CA PRO A 336 4.77 2.73 11.93
C PRO A 336 3.62 3.06 12.90
N ALA A 337 2.37 2.87 12.48
CA ALA A 337 1.20 3.05 13.32
C ALA A 337 1.06 1.98 14.41
N MET A 338 1.65 0.81 14.19
CA MET A 338 1.56 -0.34 15.11
C MET A 338 2.55 -0.25 16.27
N GLN A 339 3.57 0.63 16.17
CA GLN A 339 4.67 0.67 17.15
C GLN A 339 4.18 0.98 18.56
N GLU A 340 3.26 1.93 18.71
CA GLU A 340 2.72 2.32 20.02
C GLU A 340 2.01 1.14 20.71
N ASP A 341 1.23 0.37 19.96
CA ASP A 341 0.52 -0.79 20.47
C ASP A 341 1.47 -1.97 20.71
N TYR A 342 2.47 -2.15 19.85
CA TYR A 342 3.53 -3.14 20.06
C TYR A 342 4.28 -2.88 21.39
N ASP A 343 4.65 -1.63 21.64
CA ASP A 343 5.33 -1.21 22.87
C ASP A 343 4.43 -1.41 24.10
N PHE A 344 3.12 -1.23 23.96
CA PHE A 344 2.15 -1.49 25.04
C PHE A 344 2.10 -2.97 25.41
N PHE A 345 2.04 -3.89 24.43
CA PHE A 345 1.96 -5.33 24.69
C PHE A 345 3.30 -5.99 25.04
N SER A 346 4.42 -5.29 24.81
CA SER A 346 5.76 -5.80 25.11
C SER A 346 6.26 -5.41 26.51
N ARG A 347 5.51 -4.57 27.23
CA ARG A 347 5.73 -4.22 28.64
C ARG A 347 5.02 -5.21 29.54
#